data_AF-A0A924RPY9-F1
#
_entry.id   AF-A0A924RPY9-F1
#
_cell.length_a   1.000
_cell.length_b   1.000
_cell.length_c   1.000
_cell.angle_alpha   90.00
_cell.angle_beta   90.00
_cell.angle_gamma   90.00
#
_symmetry.space_group_name_H-M   'P 1'
#
loop_
_entity.id
_entity.type
_entity.pdbx_description
1 polymer ?
#
loop_
_entity_poly.entity_id
_entity_poly.type
_entity_poly.pdbx_seq_one_letter_code
_entity_poly.pdbx_strand_id
1 'polypeptide(L)'
;MDIGNAAVAGRAPSSVVGAQHHAQHGKHAPQHPAKRAPRHAKHAPAHQPGTPPTRAKHRAKKIQLPTTPIGPPAGASTVIVELEGAGGRSVVLGSAEVAIQNKSLTNGERQAIANAVRAVRYLHARYGFSGVDAAGSAVHLLLRSSQADERGPFADNVRITAGGRNPLLPTGSTAAAADEILPYDVVLHELTHVMQFTRLGAGWSGLQSQLAEGMADAVSMLATRDWTIGEAYYRDANGASAKSIREIARGAVRHTGEPVVFDWRKVRDGQVEEHAAGAVLSRTMYEIELRLGHERAEQLAAAMVNDQQVWVGGGSWQSTAAAFARLGATLWAGDIVASQAVADALAATHLNEALRA
;
A
#
# COMPACT_ATOMS: atom_id res chain seq x y z
N MET A 1 -12.02 45.09 46.83
CA MET A 1 -10.71 44.87 47.49
C MET A 1 -9.85 44.12 46.51
N ASP A 2 -8.97 44.89 45.88
CA ASP A 2 -7.92 44.48 44.94
C ASP A 2 -6.71 43.87 45.66
N ILE A 3 -5.76 43.39 44.83
CA ILE A 3 -4.35 43.02 45.06
C ILE A 3 -4.14 41.50 45.30
N GLY A 4 -3.31 40.76 44.57
CA GLY A 4 -2.38 41.15 43.50
C GLY A 4 -1.58 39.97 42.93
N ASN A 5 -1.01 40.23 41.75
CA ASN A 5 -0.04 39.44 40.99
C ASN A 5 1.23 39.09 41.78
N ALA A 6 1.88 37.98 41.42
CA ALA A 6 3.34 37.90 41.34
C ALA A 6 3.79 36.87 40.29
N ALA A 7 4.41 37.39 39.24
CA ALA A 7 5.26 36.66 38.30
C ALA A 7 6.63 36.40 38.94
N VAL A 8 7.26 35.26 38.64
CA VAL A 8 8.71 35.09 38.78
C VAL A 8 9.26 34.36 37.56
N ALA A 9 10.18 35.05 36.89
CA ALA A 9 10.99 34.57 35.79
C ALA A 9 12.14 33.67 36.30
N GLY A 10 12.51 32.66 35.52
CA GLY A 10 13.71 31.86 35.70
C GLY A 10 14.28 31.43 34.35
N ARG A 11 15.46 31.95 34.02
CA ARG A 11 16.22 31.76 32.78
C ARG A 11 16.75 30.34 32.59
N ALA A 12 16.98 30.01 31.32
CA ALA A 12 17.60 28.81 30.76
C ALA A 12 19.05 28.54 31.23
N PRO A 13 19.54 27.32 30.92
CA PRO A 13 20.83 27.20 30.27
C PRO A 13 20.76 26.45 28.94
N SER A 14 21.48 27.05 28.00
CA SER A 14 21.92 26.57 26.70
C SER A 14 22.83 25.33 26.77
N SER A 15 22.66 24.41 25.82
CA SER A 15 23.80 23.69 25.25
C SER A 15 23.57 23.35 23.77
N VAL A 16 24.53 23.82 22.99
CA VAL A 16 24.76 23.61 21.57
C VAL A 16 25.63 22.37 21.43
N VAL A 17 25.25 21.40 20.59
CA VAL A 17 26.22 20.54 19.89
C VAL A 17 25.67 20.28 18.48
N GLY A 18 26.33 20.87 17.49
CA GLY A 18 26.14 20.55 16.08
C GLY A 18 27.01 19.37 15.66
N ALA A 19 26.57 18.66 14.62
CA ALA A 19 27.41 17.77 13.85
C ALA A 19 27.24 18.13 12.37
N GLN A 20 28.10 19.03 11.91
CA GLN A 20 28.45 19.17 10.50
C GLN A 20 29.55 18.15 10.20
N HIS A 21 29.39 17.35 9.14
CA HIS A 21 30.52 16.67 8.52
C HIS A 21 30.60 17.04 7.04
N HIS A 22 31.59 17.88 6.75
CA HIS A 22 32.24 17.97 5.44
C HIS A 22 33.09 16.71 5.21
N ALA A 23 33.10 16.22 3.97
CA ALA A 23 34.25 15.49 3.43
C ALA A 23 34.34 15.77 1.92
N GLN A 24 35.32 16.60 1.56
CA GLN A 24 35.88 16.71 0.21
C GLN A 24 37.30 16.13 0.22
N HIS A 25 37.69 15.66 -0.97
CA HIS A 25 39.03 15.29 -1.46
C HIS A 25 39.42 13.81 -1.42
N GLY A 26 39.91 13.35 -2.57
CA GLY A 26 40.88 12.26 -2.66
C GLY A 26 40.77 11.42 -3.92
N LYS A 27 41.29 11.93 -5.05
CA LYS A 27 41.66 11.11 -6.22
C LYS A 27 42.65 10.03 -5.79
N HIS A 28 42.50 8.79 -6.26
CA HIS A 28 43.59 7.93 -6.76
C HIS A 28 43.00 6.67 -7.43
N ALA A 29 43.36 6.47 -8.68
CA ALA A 29 43.18 5.21 -9.41
C ALA A 29 44.27 4.21 -9.01
N PRO A 30 43.99 2.91 -9.12
CA PRO A 30 45.00 1.95 -9.53
C PRO A 30 44.58 1.22 -10.81
N GLN A 31 45.47 1.27 -11.79
CA GLN A 31 45.56 0.32 -12.89
C GLN A 31 46.06 -1.04 -12.38
N HIS A 32 45.80 -2.09 -13.17
CA HIS A 32 46.52 -3.39 -13.34
C HIS A 32 45.56 -4.61 -13.35
N PRO A 33 45.96 -5.77 -13.92
CA PRO A 33 45.99 -6.02 -15.34
C PRO A 33 45.21 -7.30 -15.74
N ALA A 34 45.01 -7.47 -17.04
CA ALA A 34 44.44 -8.66 -17.66
C ALA A 34 45.19 -9.97 -17.30
N LYS A 35 44.46 -11.01 -16.93
CA LYS A 35 44.93 -12.41 -16.99
C LYS A 35 43.83 -13.37 -17.48
N ARG A 36 44.11 -13.88 -18.69
CA ARG A 36 43.84 -15.19 -19.30
C ARG A 36 42.79 -16.14 -18.68
N ALA A 37 41.93 -16.60 -19.57
CA ALA A 37 41.09 -17.79 -19.46
C ALA A 37 41.87 -19.10 -19.26
N PRO A 38 41.19 -20.14 -18.74
CA PRO A 38 41.39 -21.50 -19.20
C PRO A 38 40.11 -22.15 -19.76
N ARG A 39 40.39 -23.17 -20.56
CA ARG A 39 39.55 -23.97 -21.46
C ARG A 39 38.72 -25.04 -20.74
N HIS A 40 37.61 -25.38 -21.40
CA HIS A 40 36.92 -26.68 -21.50
C HIS A 40 36.74 -27.55 -20.25
N ALA A 41 35.49 -27.73 -19.84
CA ALA A 41 35.00 -28.98 -19.27
C ALA A 41 33.72 -29.42 -20.01
N LYS A 42 33.68 -30.72 -20.33
CA LYS A 42 32.71 -31.39 -21.19
C LYS A 42 31.35 -31.57 -20.50
N HIS A 43 30.31 -31.59 -21.33
CA HIS A 43 28.90 -31.80 -21.01
C HIS A 43 28.59 -33.12 -20.29
N ALA A 44 27.67 -33.03 -19.32
CA ALA A 44 26.72 -34.09 -18.97
C ALA A 44 25.30 -33.48 -19.04
N PRO A 45 24.27 -34.16 -19.58
CA PRO A 45 22.97 -33.55 -19.75
C PRO A 45 22.20 -33.51 -18.42
N ALA A 46 21.99 -32.30 -17.90
CA ALA A 46 21.02 -32.03 -16.85
C ALA A 46 19.61 -31.93 -17.46
N HIS A 47 18.64 -32.50 -16.76
CA HIS A 47 17.21 -32.42 -17.05
C HIS A 47 16.78 -30.98 -17.38
N GLN A 48 16.08 -30.82 -18.51
CA GLN A 48 15.44 -29.54 -18.86
C GLN A 48 14.35 -29.22 -17.84
N PRO A 49 14.38 -28.05 -17.16
CA PRO A 49 13.20 -27.51 -16.52
C PRO A 49 12.19 -27.12 -17.60
N GLY A 50 10.94 -27.53 -17.41
CA GLY A 50 9.83 -27.22 -18.30
C GLY A 50 9.77 -25.73 -18.63
N THR A 51 9.48 -25.43 -19.89
CA THR A 51 9.30 -24.08 -20.40
C THR A 51 8.24 -23.36 -19.55
N PRO A 52 8.51 -22.16 -19.00
CA PRO A 52 7.48 -21.38 -18.33
C PRO A 52 6.32 -21.15 -19.30
N PRO A 53 5.06 -21.21 -18.84
CA PRO A 53 3.91 -20.98 -19.70
C PRO A 53 4.04 -19.61 -20.37
N THR A 54 3.92 -19.61 -21.69
CA THR A 54 3.95 -18.41 -22.51
C THR A 54 2.82 -17.48 -22.09
N ARG A 55 3.23 -16.26 -21.77
CA ARG A 55 2.45 -15.06 -21.45
C ARG A 55 1.10 -15.01 -22.19
N ALA A 56 0.05 -15.56 -21.60
CA ALA A 56 -1.30 -15.11 -21.89
C ALA A 56 -1.33 -13.65 -21.44
N LYS A 57 -1.46 -12.73 -22.39
CA LYS A 57 -1.86 -11.36 -22.09
C LYS A 57 -3.23 -11.47 -21.44
N HIS A 58 -3.28 -11.56 -20.11
CA HIS A 58 -4.46 -11.22 -19.33
C HIS A 58 -4.72 -9.75 -19.58
N ARG A 59 -5.32 -9.45 -20.74
CA ARG A 59 -6.00 -8.19 -20.96
C ARG A 59 -7.16 -8.29 -20.00
N ALA A 60 -7.00 -7.73 -18.80
CA ALA A 60 -8.10 -7.55 -17.89
C ALA A 60 -9.21 -6.91 -18.72
N LYS A 61 -10.27 -7.68 -19.01
CA LYS A 61 -11.50 -7.07 -19.52
C LYS A 61 -11.79 -6.00 -18.50
N LYS A 62 -11.91 -4.75 -18.93
CA LYS A 62 -12.39 -3.66 -18.08
C LYS A 62 -13.75 -4.13 -17.57
N ILE A 63 -13.78 -4.75 -16.39
CA ILE A 63 -15.03 -5.19 -15.79
C ILE A 63 -15.68 -3.90 -15.37
N GLN A 64 -16.73 -3.54 -16.09
CA GLN A 64 -17.59 -2.45 -15.74
C GLN A 64 -18.29 -2.90 -14.45
N LEU A 65 -17.72 -2.49 -13.32
CA LEU A 65 -18.30 -2.75 -12.01
C LEU A 65 -19.73 -2.18 -11.99
N PRO A 66 -20.66 -2.85 -11.30
CA PRO A 66 -22.05 -2.42 -11.30
C PRO A 66 -22.17 -0.96 -10.88
N THR A 67 -22.78 -0.15 -11.75
CA THR A 67 -23.09 1.27 -11.52
C THR A 67 -24.36 1.47 -10.70
N THR A 68 -24.96 0.38 -10.19
CA THR A 68 -26.17 0.42 -9.39
C THR A 68 -25.88 1.19 -8.09
N PRO A 69 -26.58 2.30 -7.81
CA PRO A 69 -26.43 2.98 -6.54
C PRO A 69 -27.00 2.08 -5.45
N ILE A 70 -26.14 1.40 -4.71
CA ILE A 70 -26.48 0.88 -3.40
C ILE A 70 -26.65 2.13 -2.51
N GLY A 71 -27.88 2.46 -2.14
CA GLY A 71 -28.16 3.53 -1.20
C GLY A 71 -27.43 3.25 0.12
N PRO A 72 -26.79 4.24 0.76
CA PRO A 72 -26.04 3.99 1.97
C PRO A 72 -27.01 3.51 3.07
N PRO A 73 -26.69 2.44 3.82
CA PRO A 73 -27.39 2.16 5.06
C PRO A 73 -27.26 3.37 5.99
N ALA A 74 -28.32 3.69 6.71
CA ALA A 74 -28.30 4.78 7.68
C ALA A 74 -27.29 4.46 8.80
N GLY A 75 -26.23 5.27 8.90
CA GLY A 75 -25.37 5.36 10.08
C GLY A 75 -23.93 4.83 9.99
N ALA A 76 -23.49 4.26 8.87
CA ALA A 76 -22.12 3.71 8.77
C ALA A 76 -21.44 4.14 7.46
N SER A 77 -20.13 4.41 7.53
CA SER A 77 -19.24 4.55 6.37
C SER A 77 -19.38 5.86 5.56
N THR A 78 -19.50 7.00 6.25
CA THR A 78 -19.48 8.34 5.64
C THR A 78 -18.04 8.86 5.49
N VAL A 79 -17.78 9.68 4.45
CA VAL A 79 -16.53 10.43 4.29
C VAL A 79 -16.79 11.90 4.63
N ILE A 80 -16.02 12.47 5.56
CA ILE A 80 -15.97 13.91 5.84
C ILE A 80 -14.81 14.52 5.08
N VAL A 81 -15.07 15.59 4.34
CA VAL A 81 -14.05 16.23 3.50
C VAL A 81 -13.54 17.50 4.17
N GLU A 82 -12.23 17.65 4.18
CA GLU A 82 -11.50 18.82 4.68
C GLU A 82 -10.57 19.37 3.61
N LEU A 83 -10.36 20.69 3.61
CA LEU A 83 -9.34 21.36 2.80
C LEU A 83 -8.27 21.98 3.69
N GLU A 84 -7.01 21.71 3.40
CA GLU A 84 -5.89 22.49 3.95
C GLU A 84 -5.87 23.89 3.29
N GLY A 85 -5.99 24.93 4.11
CA GLY A 85 -5.90 26.32 3.70
C GLY A 85 -4.50 26.90 3.91
N ALA A 86 -4.32 28.16 3.51
CA ALA A 86 -3.08 28.89 3.74
C ALA A 86 -2.71 28.94 5.23
N GLY A 87 -1.48 28.53 5.56
CA GLY A 87 -0.98 28.44 6.93
C GLY A 87 -1.33 27.14 7.65
N GLY A 88 -1.69 26.06 6.94
CA GLY A 88 -1.84 24.70 7.48
C GLY A 88 -3.12 24.46 8.28
N ARG A 89 -4.08 25.40 8.26
CA ARG A 89 -5.37 25.24 8.93
C ARG A 89 -6.33 24.48 8.04
N SER A 90 -7.03 23.47 8.58
CA SER A 90 -8.06 22.75 7.83
C SER A 90 -9.44 23.44 7.94
N VAL A 91 -10.21 23.35 6.86
CA VAL A 91 -11.61 23.79 6.79
C VAL A 91 -12.47 22.58 6.42
N VAL A 92 -13.44 22.24 7.27
CA VAL A 92 -14.38 21.15 7.02
C VAL A 92 -15.43 21.60 6.00
N LEU A 93 -15.56 20.86 4.90
CA LEU A 93 -16.59 21.09 3.88
C LEU A 93 -17.90 20.34 4.14
N GLY A 94 -17.87 19.36 5.05
CA GLY A 94 -19.00 18.50 5.40
C GLY A 94 -18.85 17.08 4.86
N SER A 95 -19.97 16.36 4.70
CA SER A 95 -19.96 15.03 4.09
C SER A 95 -19.57 15.09 2.62
N ALA A 96 -19.11 13.98 2.05
CA ALA A 96 -18.76 13.89 0.64
C ALA A 96 -19.88 14.36 -0.31
N GLU A 97 -21.15 14.05 0.00
CA GLU A 97 -22.32 14.47 -0.78
C GLU A 97 -22.47 15.99 -0.83
N VAL A 98 -22.18 16.67 0.29
CA VAL A 98 -22.21 18.13 0.37
C VAL A 98 -20.95 18.72 -0.26
N ALA A 99 -19.78 18.18 0.07
CA ALA A 99 -18.50 18.69 -0.36
C ALA A 99 -18.36 18.68 -1.89
N ILE A 100 -18.83 17.62 -2.58
CA ILE A 100 -18.72 17.52 -4.04
C ILE A 100 -19.51 18.60 -4.79
N GLN A 101 -20.42 19.32 -4.12
CA GLN A 101 -21.16 20.45 -4.68
C GLN A 101 -20.40 21.78 -4.54
N ASN A 102 -19.33 21.82 -3.73
CA ASN A 102 -18.56 23.04 -3.50
C ASN A 102 -17.83 23.47 -4.78
N LYS A 103 -18.13 24.68 -5.27
CA LYS A 103 -17.57 25.20 -6.53
C LYS A 103 -16.07 25.50 -6.47
N SER A 104 -15.47 25.59 -5.28
CA SER A 104 -14.03 25.83 -5.13
C SER A 104 -13.16 24.60 -5.35
N LEU A 105 -13.76 23.40 -5.46
CA LEU A 105 -13.03 22.16 -5.73
C LEU A 105 -12.64 22.04 -7.20
N THR A 106 -11.44 21.54 -7.45
CA THR A 106 -10.98 21.13 -8.79
C THR A 106 -11.67 19.83 -9.21
N ASN A 107 -11.52 19.45 -10.48
CA ASN A 107 -12.04 18.16 -10.97
C ASN A 107 -11.32 16.99 -10.28
N GLY A 108 -10.00 17.08 -10.12
CA GLY A 108 -9.21 16.08 -9.42
C GLY A 108 -9.66 15.85 -7.97
N GLU A 109 -9.99 16.92 -7.27
CA GLU A 109 -10.50 16.85 -5.89
C GLU A 109 -11.87 16.19 -5.81
N ARG A 110 -12.79 16.51 -6.74
CA ARG A 110 -14.08 15.82 -6.82
C ARG A 110 -13.91 14.33 -7.12
N GLN A 111 -12.96 13.97 -7.98
CA GLN A 111 -12.66 12.58 -8.28
C GLN A 111 -12.05 11.85 -7.08
N ALA A 112 -11.16 12.48 -6.32
CA ALA A 112 -10.62 11.93 -5.08
C ALA A 112 -11.73 11.65 -4.05
N ILE A 113 -12.66 12.58 -3.87
CA ILE A 113 -13.85 12.39 -3.00
C ILE A 113 -14.69 11.20 -3.50
N ALA A 114 -14.98 11.14 -4.79
CA ALA A 114 -15.77 10.03 -5.37
C ALA A 114 -15.06 8.67 -5.20
N ASN A 115 -13.73 8.63 -5.36
CA ASN A 115 -12.93 7.43 -5.13
C ASN A 115 -12.97 7.02 -3.64
N ALA A 116 -12.87 7.97 -2.70
CA ALA A 116 -13.00 7.72 -1.27
C ALA A 116 -14.34 7.08 -0.91
N VAL A 117 -15.45 7.66 -1.38
CA VAL A 117 -16.79 7.09 -1.16
C VAL A 117 -16.90 5.68 -1.74
N ARG A 118 -16.41 5.47 -2.96
CA ARG A 118 -16.42 4.16 -3.61
C ARG A 118 -15.59 3.13 -2.84
N ALA A 119 -14.43 3.51 -2.33
CA ALA A 119 -13.53 2.61 -1.62
C ALA A 119 -14.09 2.25 -0.26
N VAL A 120 -14.64 3.21 0.48
CA VAL A 120 -15.35 2.97 1.73
C VAL A 120 -16.50 1.98 1.55
N ARG A 121 -17.32 2.13 0.49
CA ARG A 121 -18.40 1.17 0.18
C ARG A 121 -17.87 -0.23 -0.14
N TYR A 122 -16.79 -0.30 -0.91
CA TYR A 122 -16.15 -1.58 -1.24
C TYR A 122 -15.62 -2.28 0.02
N LEU A 123 -14.88 -1.55 0.86
CA LEU A 123 -14.34 -2.08 2.12
C LEU A 123 -15.43 -2.46 3.11
N HIS A 124 -16.53 -1.70 3.16
CA HIS A 124 -17.70 -2.09 3.93
C HIS A 124 -18.26 -3.44 3.46
N ALA A 125 -18.55 -3.56 2.16
CA ALA A 125 -19.18 -4.74 1.58
C ALA A 125 -18.29 -6.00 1.63
N ARG A 126 -16.97 -5.83 1.52
CA ARG A 126 -16.02 -6.96 1.39
C ARG A 126 -15.22 -7.26 2.66
N TYR A 127 -14.98 -6.26 3.50
CA TYR A 127 -14.08 -6.34 4.66
C TYR A 127 -14.76 -5.97 6.00
N GLY A 128 -16.06 -5.65 5.97
CA GLY A 128 -16.82 -5.26 7.16
C GLY A 128 -16.37 -3.92 7.75
N PHE A 129 -15.83 -3.02 6.93
CA PHE A 129 -15.39 -1.70 7.38
C PHE A 129 -16.60 -0.77 7.58
N SER A 130 -16.90 -0.43 8.83
CA SER A 130 -18.07 0.41 9.19
C SER A 130 -17.73 1.87 9.49
N GLY A 131 -16.44 2.21 9.56
CA GLY A 131 -15.94 3.52 9.97
C GLY A 131 -14.63 3.40 10.74
N VAL A 132 -14.16 4.51 11.31
CA VAL A 132 -12.89 4.56 12.05
C VAL A 132 -12.98 3.97 13.47
N ASP A 133 -14.17 3.55 13.89
CA ASP A 133 -14.41 2.88 15.16
C ASP A 133 -15.64 1.96 15.10
N ALA A 134 -15.92 1.29 16.21
CA ALA A 134 -17.09 0.42 16.34
C ALA A 134 -18.44 1.17 16.30
N ALA A 135 -18.43 2.49 16.51
CA ALA A 135 -19.62 3.34 16.40
C ALA A 135 -19.89 3.76 14.94
N GLY A 136 -19.00 3.43 14.01
CA GLY A 136 -19.12 3.79 12.61
C GLY A 136 -18.76 5.25 12.33
N SER A 137 -17.90 5.84 13.16
CA SER A 137 -17.42 7.21 12.95
C SER A 137 -16.83 7.39 11.55
N ALA A 138 -17.05 8.57 10.99
CA ALA A 138 -16.70 8.86 9.61
C ALA A 138 -15.19 8.84 9.38
N VAL A 139 -14.79 8.50 8.15
CA VAL A 139 -13.41 8.67 7.69
C VAL A 139 -13.22 10.10 7.21
N HIS A 140 -12.11 10.72 7.57
CA HIS A 140 -11.77 12.06 7.10
C HIS A 140 -10.91 11.99 5.83
N LEU A 141 -11.16 12.87 4.88
CA LEU A 141 -10.32 13.08 3.69
C LEU A 141 -9.84 14.53 3.69
N LEU A 142 -8.56 14.74 3.99
CA LEU A 142 -7.91 16.04 3.89
C LEU A 142 -7.27 16.20 2.51
N LEU A 143 -7.71 17.21 1.77
CA LEU A 143 -7.16 17.56 0.46
C LEU A 143 -6.24 18.79 0.57
N ARG A 144 -5.40 18.98 -0.45
CA ARG A 144 -4.46 20.11 -0.57
C ARG A 144 -3.35 20.14 0.48
N SER A 145 -3.04 19.00 1.09
CA SER A 145 -1.99 18.99 2.08
C SER A 145 -0.63 19.20 1.44
N SER A 146 0.06 20.24 1.89
CA SER A 146 1.44 20.55 1.47
C SER A 146 2.40 19.39 1.76
N GLN A 147 2.20 18.69 2.89
CA GLN A 147 2.99 17.50 3.22
C GLN A 147 2.77 16.36 2.22
N ALA A 148 1.53 16.14 1.79
CA ALA A 148 1.22 15.09 0.82
C ALA A 148 1.65 15.46 -0.61
N ASP A 149 1.74 16.75 -0.94
CA ASP A 149 2.36 17.21 -2.19
C ASP A 149 3.86 16.87 -2.26
N GLU A 150 4.55 16.79 -1.12
CA GLU A 150 5.98 16.48 -1.04
C GLU A 150 6.25 14.98 -0.94
N ARG A 151 5.40 14.25 -0.21
CA ARG A 151 5.66 12.86 0.21
C ARG A 151 4.76 11.81 -0.43
N GLY A 152 3.72 12.24 -1.12
CA GLY A 152 2.63 11.37 -1.54
C GLY A 152 1.47 11.34 -0.53
N PRO A 153 0.34 10.74 -0.92
CA PRO A 153 -0.76 10.50 0.02
C PRO A 153 -0.31 9.62 1.19
N PHE A 154 -1.00 9.77 2.32
CA PHE A 154 -0.77 8.93 3.50
C PHE A 154 -2.04 8.87 4.34
N ALA A 155 -2.14 7.85 5.19
CA ALA A 155 -3.21 7.69 6.16
C ALA A 155 -2.72 7.78 7.61
N ASP A 156 -3.64 8.16 8.50
CA ASP A 156 -3.53 8.01 9.94
C ASP A 156 -4.75 7.22 10.49
N ASN A 157 -4.92 7.19 11.81
CA ASN A 157 -5.97 6.43 12.47
C ASN A 157 -7.40 6.84 12.06
N VAL A 158 -7.61 8.02 11.49
CA VAL A 158 -8.96 8.53 11.19
C VAL A 158 -9.08 9.15 9.79
N ARG A 159 -7.96 9.39 9.12
CA ARG A 159 -7.90 10.26 7.95
C ARG A 159 -7.02 9.71 6.84
N ILE A 160 -7.42 9.96 5.60
CA ILE A 160 -6.53 9.99 4.44
C ILE A 160 -6.15 11.44 4.14
N THR A 161 -4.88 11.68 3.89
CA THR A 161 -4.35 12.99 3.50
C THR A 161 -3.80 12.92 2.09
N ALA A 162 -4.23 13.85 1.24
CA ALA A 162 -3.81 13.95 -0.16
C ALA A 162 -3.39 15.37 -0.52
N GLY A 163 -2.48 15.46 -1.48
CA GLY A 163 -1.97 16.71 -2.02
C GLY A 163 -3.01 17.50 -2.82
N GLY A 164 -2.63 18.70 -3.25
CA GLY A 164 -3.38 19.49 -4.23
C GLY A 164 -3.01 19.15 -5.67
N ARG A 165 -1.94 18.38 -5.88
CA ARG A 165 -1.43 17.95 -7.18
C ARG A 165 -0.97 16.50 -7.14
N ASN A 166 -0.88 15.88 -8.31
CA ASN A 166 -0.24 14.58 -8.47
C ASN A 166 1.26 14.69 -8.12
N PRO A 167 1.74 14.04 -7.04
CA PRO A 167 3.12 14.16 -6.59
C PRO A 167 4.13 13.40 -7.47
N LEU A 168 3.63 12.50 -8.32
CA LEU A 168 4.44 11.64 -9.18
C LEU A 168 4.31 11.99 -10.66
N LEU A 169 3.67 13.14 -10.96
CA LEU A 169 3.40 13.58 -12.32
C LEU A 169 4.70 13.72 -13.14
N PRO A 170 4.89 12.93 -14.20
CA PRO A 170 6.06 13.10 -15.07
C PRO A 170 6.09 14.48 -15.72
N THR A 171 7.29 15.04 -15.94
CA THR A 171 7.46 16.28 -16.71
C THR A 171 6.82 16.15 -18.09
N GLY A 172 5.95 17.11 -18.46
CA GLY A 172 5.27 17.12 -19.76
C GLY A 172 3.97 16.31 -19.84
N SER A 173 3.44 15.86 -18.70
CA SER A 173 2.13 15.18 -18.64
C SER A 173 0.96 16.13 -18.91
N THR A 174 -0.20 15.59 -19.30
CA THR A 174 -1.40 16.39 -19.57
C THR A 174 -2.04 16.94 -18.31
N ALA A 175 -2.87 17.97 -18.48
CA ALA A 175 -3.72 18.49 -17.40
C ALA A 175 -4.60 17.38 -16.77
N ALA A 176 -5.06 16.40 -17.56
CA ALA A 176 -5.83 15.27 -17.05
C ALA A 176 -5.01 14.37 -16.09
N ALA A 177 -3.72 14.13 -16.37
CA ALA A 177 -2.84 13.39 -15.47
C ALA A 177 -2.47 14.22 -14.22
N ALA A 178 -2.43 15.56 -14.34
CA ALA A 178 -2.23 16.46 -13.22
C ALA A 178 -3.42 16.48 -12.24
N ASP A 179 -4.64 16.25 -12.75
CA ASP A 179 -5.87 16.14 -11.95
C ASP A 179 -5.97 14.79 -11.18
N GLU A 180 -5.13 13.79 -11.48
CA GLU A 180 -5.13 12.54 -10.73
C GLU A 180 -4.36 12.69 -9.41
N ILE A 181 -4.97 13.30 -8.40
CA ILE A 181 -4.34 13.55 -7.08
C ILE A 181 -4.46 12.35 -6.13
N LEU A 182 -5.53 11.56 -6.23
CA LEU A 182 -5.77 10.37 -5.40
C LEU A 182 -6.56 9.29 -6.18
N PRO A 183 -5.86 8.46 -6.98
CA PRO A 183 -6.44 7.34 -7.72
C PRO A 183 -7.14 6.31 -6.82
N TYR A 184 -8.05 5.54 -7.40
CA TYR A 184 -8.92 4.64 -6.64
C TYR A 184 -8.17 3.51 -5.90
N ASP A 185 -7.17 2.92 -6.53
CA ASP A 185 -6.26 1.93 -5.93
C ASP A 185 -5.47 2.54 -4.76
N VAL A 186 -5.01 3.77 -4.90
CA VAL A 186 -4.30 4.48 -3.82
C VAL A 186 -5.25 4.80 -2.66
N VAL A 187 -6.48 5.24 -2.93
CA VAL A 187 -7.50 5.39 -1.87
C VAL A 187 -7.74 4.09 -1.12
N LEU A 188 -7.86 2.97 -1.83
CA LEU A 188 -8.07 1.66 -1.20
C LEU A 188 -6.89 1.24 -0.33
N HIS A 189 -5.67 1.52 -0.79
CA HIS A 189 -4.45 1.30 -0.03
C HIS A 189 -4.46 2.12 1.28
N GLU A 190 -4.64 3.44 1.18
CA GLU A 190 -4.67 4.34 2.34
C GLU A 190 -5.82 4.01 3.31
N LEU A 191 -7.02 3.71 2.81
CA LEU A 191 -8.14 3.29 3.68
C LEU A 191 -7.90 1.95 4.36
N THR A 192 -7.16 1.05 3.73
CA THR A 192 -6.80 -0.22 4.36
C THR A 192 -5.91 0.04 5.57
N HIS A 193 -5.02 1.03 5.51
CA HIS A 193 -4.28 1.51 6.67
C HIS A 193 -5.18 2.09 7.76
N VAL A 194 -6.13 2.97 7.42
CA VAL A 194 -7.12 3.48 8.40
C VAL A 194 -7.83 2.32 9.11
N MET A 195 -8.30 1.32 8.35
CA MET A 195 -8.96 0.14 8.90
C MET A 195 -8.02 -0.69 9.79
N GLN A 196 -6.76 -0.85 9.41
CA GLN A 196 -5.77 -1.55 10.22
C GLN A 196 -5.49 -0.75 11.51
N PHE A 197 -5.25 0.56 11.44
CA PHE A 197 -4.89 1.41 12.59
C PHE A 197 -5.96 1.40 13.67
N THR A 198 -7.22 1.48 13.24
CA THR A 198 -8.39 1.52 14.12
C THR A 198 -8.64 0.20 14.84
N ARG A 199 -8.26 -0.92 14.23
CA ARG A 199 -8.44 -2.26 14.80
C ARG A 199 -7.28 -2.72 15.68
N LEU A 200 -6.08 -2.21 15.40
CA LEU A 200 -4.83 -2.76 15.94
C LEU A 200 -4.12 -1.80 16.90
N GLY A 201 -4.54 -0.53 16.93
CA GLY A 201 -3.93 0.52 17.73
C GLY A 201 -2.72 1.18 17.04
N ALA A 202 -2.25 2.27 17.65
CA ALA A 202 -1.11 3.04 17.15
C ALA A 202 0.23 2.35 17.48
N GLY A 203 1.23 2.52 16.60
CA GLY A 203 2.63 2.20 16.92
C GLY A 203 3.24 1.02 16.16
N TRP A 204 2.85 0.79 14.90
CA TRP A 204 3.55 -0.21 14.08
C TRP A 204 4.93 0.29 13.69
N SER A 205 5.88 -0.62 13.70
CA SER A 205 7.23 -0.38 13.17
C SER A 205 7.84 -1.68 12.69
N GLY A 206 8.86 -1.58 11.83
CA GLY A 206 9.63 -2.72 11.36
C GLY A 206 8.78 -3.70 10.55
N LEU A 207 8.58 -4.92 11.06
CA LEU A 207 7.88 -5.96 10.31
C LEU A 207 6.36 -5.73 10.26
N GLN A 208 5.77 -5.11 11.28
CA GLN A 208 4.32 -4.87 11.28
C GLN A 208 3.91 -3.87 10.19
N SER A 209 4.70 -2.81 9.99
CA SER A 209 4.49 -1.86 8.89
C SER A 209 4.66 -2.52 7.52
N GLN A 210 5.68 -3.39 7.36
CA GLN A 210 5.85 -4.20 6.14
C GLN A 210 4.62 -5.05 5.81
N LEU A 211 4.09 -5.75 6.81
CA LEU A 211 2.89 -6.58 6.65
C LEU A 211 1.66 -5.73 6.34
N ALA A 212 1.54 -4.56 6.98
CA ALA A 212 0.44 -3.64 6.76
C ALA A 212 0.45 -3.12 5.31
N GLU A 213 1.59 -2.67 4.81
CA GLU A 213 1.81 -2.24 3.42
C GLU A 213 1.45 -3.32 2.41
N GLY A 214 1.97 -4.53 2.61
CA GLY A 214 1.69 -5.66 1.73
C GLY A 214 0.21 -6.04 1.69
N MET A 215 -0.50 -5.90 2.81
CA MET A 215 -1.92 -6.17 2.86
C MET A 215 -2.74 -5.04 2.22
N ALA A 216 -2.37 -3.78 2.44
CA ALA A 216 -2.99 -2.64 1.80
C ALA A 216 -2.87 -2.71 0.28
N ASP A 217 -1.71 -3.10 -0.23
CA ASP A 217 -1.49 -3.45 -1.64
C ASP A 217 -2.39 -4.58 -2.11
N ALA A 218 -2.40 -5.71 -1.41
CA ALA A 218 -3.18 -6.88 -1.80
C ALA A 218 -4.67 -6.56 -1.91
N VAL A 219 -5.23 -5.86 -0.92
CA VAL A 219 -6.63 -5.43 -0.91
C VAL A 219 -6.93 -4.51 -2.09
N SER A 220 -6.06 -3.55 -2.34
CA SER A 220 -6.20 -2.61 -3.45
C SER A 220 -6.14 -3.31 -4.82
N MET A 221 -5.14 -4.17 -5.03
CA MET A 221 -4.95 -4.93 -6.28
C MET A 221 -6.09 -5.91 -6.56
N LEU A 222 -6.62 -6.57 -5.52
CA LEU A 222 -7.82 -7.38 -5.64
C LEU A 222 -9.01 -6.50 -6.08
N ALA A 223 -9.26 -5.38 -5.39
CA ALA A 223 -10.40 -4.52 -5.70
C ALA A 223 -10.38 -3.96 -7.14
N THR A 224 -9.19 -3.62 -7.65
CA THR A 224 -9.02 -3.11 -9.02
C THR A 224 -8.90 -4.22 -10.06
N ARG A 225 -8.61 -5.46 -9.63
CA ARG A 225 -8.22 -6.59 -10.47
C ARG A 225 -7.02 -6.27 -11.34
N ASP A 226 -6.14 -5.45 -10.79
CA ASP A 226 -4.90 -5.01 -11.40
C ASP A 226 -3.79 -5.20 -10.37
N TRP A 227 -2.76 -5.95 -10.73
CA TRP A 227 -1.64 -6.25 -9.84
C TRP A 227 -0.57 -5.15 -9.90
N THR A 228 -1.04 -3.91 -9.95
CA THR A 228 -0.28 -2.67 -9.97
C THR A 228 -0.91 -1.64 -9.02
N ILE A 229 -0.09 -0.74 -8.48
CA ILE A 229 -0.54 0.38 -7.62
C ILE A 229 -0.04 1.70 -8.19
N GLY A 230 -0.91 2.70 -8.24
CA GLY A 230 -0.61 4.06 -8.67
C GLY A 230 -0.23 4.16 -10.14
N GLU A 231 -0.64 3.20 -10.99
CA GLU A 231 -0.39 3.26 -12.44
C GLU A 231 -0.97 4.56 -13.04
N ALA A 232 -2.13 4.98 -12.51
CA ALA A 232 -2.83 6.19 -12.91
C ALA A 232 -1.91 7.43 -12.87
N TYR A 233 -1.13 7.58 -11.80
CA TYR A 233 -0.21 8.72 -11.64
C TYR A 233 0.82 8.88 -12.77
N TYR A 234 1.15 7.80 -13.48
CA TYR A 234 2.16 7.76 -14.53
C TYR A 234 1.58 7.77 -15.95
N ARG A 235 0.27 8.02 -16.10
CA ARG A 235 -0.35 8.09 -17.42
C ARG A 235 0.21 9.26 -18.23
N ASP A 236 0.67 8.95 -19.43
CA ASP A 236 1.11 9.93 -20.40
C ASP A 236 -0.08 10.68 -21.04
N ALA A 237 0.24 11.57 -21.98
CA ALA A 237 -0.77 12.36 -22.68
C ALA A 237 -1.81 11.53 -23.46
N ASN A 238 -1.49 10.28 -23.78
CA ASN A 238 -2.35 9.35 -24.50
C ASN A 238 -3.10 8.40 -23.56
N GLY A 239 -2.95 8.59 -22.24
CA GLY A 239 -3.54 7.73 -21.21
C GLY A 239 -2.86 6.37 -21.10
N ALA A 240 -1.71 6.17 -21.74
CA ALA A 240 -0.91 4.97 -21.57
C ALA A 240 0.02 5.15 -20.36
N SER A 241 0.13 4.11 -19.54
CA SER A 241 1.16 4.08 -18.51
C SER A 241 2.15 2.97 -18.81
N ALA A 242 3.44 3.28 -18.62
CA ALA A 242 4.52 2.29 -18.66
C ALA A 242 5.08 2.01 -17.26
N LYS A 243 4.52 2.65 -16.21
CA LYS A 243 5.04 2.64 -14.85
C LYS A 243 3.92 2.56 -13.82
N SER A 244 4.24 2.00 -12.67
CA SER A 244 3.41 2.02 -11.49
C SER A 244 4.31 2.26 -10.28
N ILE A 245 3.73 2.63 -9.14
CA ILE A 245 4.46 2.73 -7.88
C ILE A 245 5.00 1.35 -7.50
N ARG A 246 4.17 0.31 -7.72
CA ARG A 246 4.47 -1.12 -7.53
C ARG A 246 3.78 -1.99 -8.59
N GLU A 247 4.40 -3.09 -8.98
CA GLU A 247 3.86 -4.14 -9.88
C GLU A 247 4.24 -5.52 -9.32
N ILE A 248 3.29 -6.43 -9.15
CA ILE A 248 3.50 -7.73 -8.48
C ILE A 248 3.48 -8.90 -9.46
N ALA A 249 2.69 -8.82 -10.54
CA ALA A 249 2.51 -9.94 -11.47
C ALA A 249 3.80 -10.36 -12.20
N ARG A 250 4.79 -9.46 -12.34
CA ARG A 250 6.04 -9.72 -13.10
C ARG A 250 7.23 -10.21 -12.28
N GLY A 251 7.05 -10.59 -11.02
CA GLY A 251 8.13 -11.15 -10.19
C GLY A 251 9.25 -10.14 -9.85
N ALA A 252 9.07 -8.87 -10.18
CA ALA A 252 9.94 -7.77 -9.80
C ALA A 252 9.06 -6.66 -9.25
N VAL A 253 9.22 -6.35 -7.97
CA VAL A 253 8.63 -5.15 -7.37
C VAL A 253 9.35 -3.99 -8.03
N ARG A 254 8.66 -3.18 -8.83
CA ARG A 254 9.27 -1.96 -9.34
C ARG A 254 8.93 -0.85 -8.38
N HIS A 255 9.90 -0.33 -7.64
CA HIS A 255 9.79 0.98 -7.00
C HIS A 255 10.54 1.97 -7.88
N THR A 256 9.94 3.11 -8.22
CA THR A 256 10.54 4.21 -9.01
C THR A 256 11.11 3.85 -10.40
N GLY A 257 10.79 2.67 -10.93
CA GLY A 257 11.20 2.22 -12.27
C GLY A 257 12.43 1.31 -12.28
N GLU A 258 13.08 1.09 -11.15
CA GLU A 258 14.11 0.06 -11.01
C GLU A 258 13.46 -1.27 -10.60
N PRO A 259 13.82 -2.39 -11.24
CA PRO A 259 13.40 -3.70 -10.77
C PRO A 259 14.06 -3.97 -9.42
N VAL A 260 13.29 -3.92 -8.34
CA VAL A 260 13.69 -4.48 -7.05
C VAL A 260 13.64 -5.99 -7.25
N VAL A 261 14.81 -6.58 -7.47
CA VAL A 261 14.99 -8.04 -7.41
C VAL A 261 14.69 -8.41 -5.97
N PHE A 262 13.57 -9.10 -5.80
CA PHE A 262 13.14 -9.59 -4.50
C PHE A 262 14.20 -10.55 -3.93
N ASP A 263 14.78 -10.20 -2.78
CA ASP A 263 15.72 -11.03 -2.04
C ASP A 263 15.18 -11.27 -0.63
N TRP A 264 14.52 -12.43 -0.45
CA TRP A 264 13.94 -12.86 0.82
C TRP A 264 14.95 -12.81 1.98
N ARG A 265 16.24 -13.04 1.72
CA ARG A 265 17.26 -13.01 2.78
C ARG A 265 17.38 -11.61 3.39
N LYS A 266 17.34 -10.57 2.56
CA LYS A 266 17.38 -9.18 3.03
C LYS A 266 16.12 -8.80 3.81
N VAL A 267 14.95 -9.27 3.36
CA VAL A 267 13.67 -9.02 4.04
C VAL A 267 13.67 -9.66 5.42
N ARG A 268 14.07 -10.94 5.51
CA ARG A 268 14.20 -11.67 6.78
C ARG A 268 15.18 -10.98 7.73
N ASP A 269 16.30 -10.48 7.21
CA ASP A 269 17.36 -9.85 8.00
C ASP A 269 17.05 -8.37 8.35
N GLY A 270 15.84 -7.87 8.01
CA GLY A 270 15.39 -6.51 8.32
C GLY A 270 16.11 -5.41 7.54
N GLN A 271 16.77 -5.75 6.43
CA GLN A 271 17.59 -4.85 5.63
C GLN A 271 16.84 -4.23 4.44
N VAL A 272 15.51 -4.27 4.46
CA VAL A 272 14.67 -3.86 3.33
C VAL A 272 13.66 -2.83 3.81
N GLU A 273 13.46 -1.81 2.97
CA GLU A 273 12.43 -0.80 3.15
C GLU A 273 11.04 -1.44 3.27
N GLU A 274 10.17 -0.80 4.05
CA GLU A 274 8.87 -1.34 4.41
C GLU A 274 8.02 -1.75 3.19
N HIS A 275 7.99 -0.87 2.18
CA HIS A 275 7.31 -1.07 0.91
C HIS A 275 7.83 -2.27 0.09
N ALA A 276 9.13 -2.55 0.14
CA ALA A 276 9.73 -3.63 -0.65
C ALA A 276 9.52 -5.00 0.00
N ALA A 277 9.43 -5.04 1.33
CA ALA A 277 9.10 -6.25 2.06
C ALA A 277 7.60 -6.59 2.00
N GLY A 278 6.71 -5.59 2.01
CA GLY A 278 5.26 -5.79 1.84
C GLY A 278 4.89 -6.53 0.55
N ALA A 279 5.70 -6.39 -0.50
CA ALA A 279 5.48 -7.08 -1.76
C ALA A 279 5.49 -8.62 -1.68
N VAL A 280 6.11 -9.23 -0.66
CA VAL A 280 6.00 -10.68 -0.42
C VAL A 280 4.56 -11.08 -0.19
N LEU A 281 3.87 -10.29 0.61
CA LEU A 281 2.51 -10.57 1.00
C LEU A 281 1.57 -10.34 -0.19
N SER A 282 1.73 -9.22 -0.91
CA SER A 282 0.96 -8.95 -2.12
C SER A 282 1.18 -10.04 -3.18
N ARG A 283 2.43 -10.50 -3.35
CA ARG A 283 2.74 -11.62 -4.26
C ARG A 283 2.11 -12.93 -3.78
N THR A 284 2.09 -13.19 -2.49
CA THR A 284 1.45 -14.38 -1.93
C THR A 284 -0.05 -14.36 -2.25
N MET A 285 -0.70 -13.21 -2.09
CA MET A 285 -2.11 -13.06 -2.46
C MET A 285 -2.35 -13.24 -3.97
N TYR A 286 -1.44 -12.77 -4.83
CA TYR A 286 -1.50 -13.02 -6.27
C TYR A 286 -1.45 -14.51 -6.60
N GLU A 287 -0.51 -15.25 -6.00
CA GLU A 287 -0.39 -16.69 -6.20
C GLU A 287 -1.64 -17.44 -5.71
N ILE A 288 -2.28 -16.97 -4.63
CA ILE A 288 -3.55 -17.49 -4.13
C ILE A 288 -4.67 -17.21 -5.14
N GLU A 289 -4.79 -15.99 -5.67
CA GLU A 289 -5.79 -15.67 -6.70
C GLU A 289 -5.62 -16.54 -7.94
N LEU A 290 -4.38 -16.75 -8.42
CA LEU A 290 -4.12 -17.60 -9.59
C LEU A 290 -4.61 -19.05 -9.38
N ARG A 291 -4.52 -19.57 -8.15
CA ARG A 291 -4.87 -20.97 -7.82
C ARG A 291 -6.33 -21.15 -7.45
N LEU A 292 -6.90 -20.22 -6.71
CA LEU A 292 -8.23 -20.34 -6.09
C LEU A 292 -9.28 -19.43 -6.72
N GLY A 293 -8.86 -18.53 -7.60
CA GLY A 293 -9.72 -17.50 -8.17
C GLY A 293 -9.87 -16.30 -7.24
N HIS A 294 -10.36 -15.23 -7.87
CA HIS A 294 -10.49 -13.90 -7.28
C HIS A 294 -11.33 -13.85 -6.01
N GLU A 295 -12.50 -14.47 -6.01
CA GLU A 295 -13.44 -14.42 -4.88
C GLU A 295 -12.85 -15.07 -3.61
N ARG A 296 -12.17 -16.21 -3.76
CA ARG A 296 -11.51 -16.88 -2.64
C ARG A 296 -10.32 -16.08 -2.13
N ALA A 297 -9.54 -15.44 -3.02
CA ALA A 297 -8.49 -14.52 -2.61
C ALA A 297 -9.04 -13.32 -1.82
N GLU A 298 -10.14 -12.69 -2.27
CA GLU A 298 -10.82 -11.61 -1.54
C GLU A 298 -11.30 -12.07 -0.16
N GLN A 299 -11.92 -13.25 -0.04
CA GLN A 299 -12.38 -13.79 1.24
C GLN A 299 -11.22 -13.99 2.23
N LEU A 300 -10.09 -14.52 1.74
CA LEU A 300 -8.91 -14.74 2.58
C LEU A 300 -8.23 -13.43 2.96
N ALA A 301 -8.14 -12.46 2.04
CA ALA A 301 -7.67 -11.11 2.34
C ALA A 301 -8.54 -10.45 3.42
N ALA A 302 -9.87 -10.57 3.30
CA ALA A 302 -10.80 -10.07 4.31
C ALA A 302 -10.59 -10.74 5.68
N ALA A 303 -10.39 -12.04 5.72
CA ALA A 303 -10.09 -12.74 6.97
C ALA A 303 -8.75 -12.28 7.58
N MET A 304 -7.70 -12.18 6.77
CA MET A 304 -6.36 -11.74 7.21
C MET A 304 -6.37 -10.32 7.80
N VAL A 305 -7.04 -9.39 7.13
CA VAL A 305 -7.19 -8.00 7.59
C VAL A 305 -7.96 -7.91 8.92
N ASN A 306 -8.86 -8.86 9.19
CA ASN A 306 -9.68 -8.88 10.41
C ASN A 306 -9.08 -9.73 11.54
N ASP A 307 -8.03 -10.53 11.29
CA ASP A 307 -7.44 -11.44 12.28
C ASP A 307 -6.45 -10.70 13.19
N GLN A 308 -6.87 -10.37 14.42
CA GLN A 308 -6.01 -9.68 15.39
C GLN A 308 -4.72 -10.44 15.74
N GLN A 309 -4.68 -11.77 15.61
CA GLN A 309 -3.48 -12.55 15.93
C GLN A 309 -2.36 -12.32 14.91
N VAL A 310 -2.70 -11.99 13.66
CA VAL A 310 -1.71 -11.57 12.65
C VAL A 310 -0.95 -10.31 13.12
N TRP A 311 -1.65 -9.42 13.82
CA TRP A 311 -1.23 -8.04 13.96
C TRP A 311 -0.74 -7.67 15.38
N VAL A 312 -1.40 -8.14 16.43
CA VAL A 312 -1.18 -7.70 17.83
C VAL A 312 -0.01 -8.43 18.51
N GLY A 313 0.43 -9.58 17.98
CA GLY A 313 1.41 -10.47 18.63
C GLY A 313 2.88 -10.25 18.30
N GLY A 314 3.28 -9.09 17.75
CA GLY A 314 4.64 -8.90 17.23
C GLY A 314 4.88 -9.66 15.93
N GLY A 315 3.90 -9.58 15.02
CA GLY A 315 3.78 -10.35 13.79
C GLY A 315 5.12 -10.65 13.13
N SER A 316 5.47 -11.93 13.11
CA SER A 316 6.57 -12.47 12.31
C SER A 316 6.06 -12.96 10.96
N TRP A 317 6.97 -13.11 10.00
CA TRP A 317 6.65 -13.77 8.74
C TRP A 317 6.12 -15.20 8.95
N GLN A 318 6.64 -15.90 9.96
CA GLN A 318 6.13 -17.20 10.40
C GLN A 318 4.67 -17.13 10.83
N SER A 319 4.35 -16.20 11.74
CA SER A 319 2.98 -16.05 12.25
C SER A 319 2.01 -15.63 11.14
N THR A 320 2.49 -14.85 10.18
CA THR A 320 1.71 -14.43 9.00
C THR A 320 1.42 -15.63 8.10
N ALA A 321 2.43 -16.45 7.79
CA ALA A 321 2.25 -17.67 7.00
C ALA A 321 1.30 -18.67 7.68
N ALA A 322 1.46 -18.84 9.00
CA ALA A 322 0.58 -19.69 9.79
C ALA A 322 -0.86 -19.18 9.79
N ALA A 323 -1.07 -17.85 9.81
CA ALA A 323 -2.40 -17.26 9.71
C ALA A 323 -3.03 -17.50 8.34
N PHE A 324 -2.30 -17.34 7.23
CA PHE A 324 -2.79 -17.70 5.89
C PHE A 324 -3.30 -19.14 5.84
N ALA A 325 -2.49 -20.09 6.32
CA ALA A 325 -2.85 -21.50 6.33
C ALA A 325 -4.08 -21.77 7.22
N ARG A 326 -4.09 -21.25 8.46
CA ARG A 326 -5.19 -21.41 9.42
C ARG A 326 -6.50 -20.81 8.90
N LEU A 327 -6.45 -19.58 8.40
CA LEU A 327 -7.64 -18.88 7.91
C LEU A 327 -8.17 -19.52 6.63
N GLY A 328 -7.29 -19.94 5.71
CA GLY A 328 -7.70 -20.69 4.52
C GLY A 328 -8.39 -22.01 4.88
N ALA A 329 -7.82 -22.78 5.80
CA ALA A 329 -8.43 -24.02 6.30
C ALA A 329 -9.77 -23.78 7.03
N THR A 330 -9.93 -22.62 7.67
CA THR A 330 -11.17 -22.24 8.37
C THR A 330 -12.26 -21.83 7.39
N LEU A 331 -11.94 -20.96 6.43
CA LEU A 331 -12.89 -20.49 5.41
C LEU A 331 -13.39 -21.62 4.51
N TRP A 332 -12.53 -22.59 4.23
CA TRP A 332 -12.82 -23.68 3.31
C TRP A 332 -12.64 -25.04 3.99
N ALA A 333 -13.21 -25.19 5.20
CA ALA A 333 -13.14 -26.42 5.98
C ALA A 333 -13.58 -27.64 5.16
N GLY A 334 -12.71 -28.64 5.06
CA GLY A 334 -12.94 -29.85 4.25
C GLY A 334 -12.52 -29.76 2.79
N ASP A 335 -12.17 -28.57 2.29
CA ASP A 335 -11.58 -28.37 0.95
C ASP A 335 -10.05 -28.50 1.03
N ILE A 336 -9.57 -29.73 0.91
CA ILE A 336 -8.14 -30.06 0.94
C ILE A 336 -7.39 -29.37 -0.21
N VAL A 337 -8.03 -29.24 -1.38
CA VAL A 337 -7.42 -28.60 -2.56
C VAL A 337 -7.19 -27.11 -2.28
N ALA A 338 -8.16 -26.43 -1.68
CA ALA A 338 -8.02 -25.02 -1.31
C ALA A 338 -6.89 -24.81 -0.29
N SER A 339 -6.85 -25.67 0.74
CA SER A 339 -5.81 -25.62 1.78
C SER A 339 -4.41 -25.86 1.19
N GLN A 340 -4.27 -26.83 0.30
CA GLN A 340 -3.01 -27.11 -0.39
C GLN A 340 -2.58 -25.95 -1.28
N ALA A 341 -3.51 -25.33 -2.01
CA ALA A 341 -3.17 -24.19 -2.87
C ALA A 341 -2.70 -22.95 -2.07
N VAL A 342 -3.21 -22.73 -0.86
CA VAL A 342 -2.64 -21.71 0.05
C VAL A 342 -1.22 -22.08 0.45
N ALA A 343 -0.98 -23.35 0.84
CA ALA A 343 0.36 -23.81 1.19
C ALA A 343 1.35 -23.70 0.01
N ASP A 344 0.91 -24.01 -1.22
CA ASP A 344 1.69 -23.88 -2.44
C ASP A 344 2.01 -22.42 -2.78
N ALA A 345 1.07 -21.51 -2.55
CA ALA A 345 1.30 -20.08 -2.72
C ALA A 345 2.35 -19.54 -1.73
N LEU A 346 2.25 -19.94 -0.46
CA LEU A 346 3.25 -19.61 0.57
C LEU A 346 4.64 -20.19 0.25
N ALA A 347 4.70 -21.37 -0.39
CA ALA A 347 5.95 -21.96 -0.85
C ALA A 347 6.55 -21.18 -2.02
N ALA A 348 5.72 -20.77 -2.99
CA ALA A 348 6.14 -20.04 -4.17
C ALA A 348 6.74 -18.65 -3.86
N THR A 349 6.37 -18.05 -2.73
CA THR A 349 6.88 -16.74 -2.28
C THR A 349 7.95 -16.84 -1.22
N HIS A 350 8.44 -18.06 -0.92
CA HIS A 350 9.38 -18.33 0.16
C HIS A 350 8.88 -17.95 1.57
N LEU A 351 7.59 -17.62 1.73
CA LEU A 351 7.02 -17.35 3.04
C LEU A 351 6.99 -18.61 3.92
N ASN A 352 6.90 -19.80 3.31
CA ASN A 352 7.10 -21.07 4.02
C ASN A 352 8.54 -21.30 4.50
N GLU A 353 9.54 -20.62 3.95
CA GLU A 353 10.91 -20.69 4.51
C GLU A 353 10.96 -20.01 5.88
N ALA A 354 10.10 -19.01 6.13
CA ALA A 354 9.90 -18.49 7.48
C ALA A 354 9.47 -19.63 8.41
N LEU A 355 8.44 -20.41 8.06
CA LEU A 355 7.89 -21.46 8.93
C LEU A 355 8.90 -22.54 9.36
N ARG A 356 10.02 -22.68 8.63
CA ARG A 356 11.07 -23.65 8.92
C ARG A 356 12.22 -23.09 9.76
N ALA A 357 12.29 -21.78 9.93
CA ALA A 357 13.35 -21.06 10.65
C ALA A 357 12.87 -20.62 12.04
#